data_AF-J9E6F9-F1
#
_entry.id   AF-J9E6F9-F1
#
_cell.length_a   1.000
_cell.length_b   1.000
_cell.length_c   1.000
_cell.angle_alpha   90.00
_cell.angle_beta   90.00
_cell.angle_gamma   90.00
#
_symmetry.space_group_name_H-M   'P 1'
#
loop_
_entity.id
_entity.type
_entity.pdbx_description
1 polymer ?
#
loop_
_entity_poly.entity_id
_entity_poly.type
_entity_poly.pdbx_seq_one_letter_code
_entity_poly.pdbx_strand_id
1 'polypeptide(L)'
;MSIITGNTQKAEEFEKKGQEAWKALNAIFYNKLKKAWFDYNLRIKSHNTLFYPTVAMPLFTGCYTMLDYGKSAKVIDFMNKSNVFNYPSGIPASLKNTGQQWDLPNGWPPLQHIIIEGMRKSDNPEAQEMAFKLARKWILANYKIYNTTKKMWEKIDVTGTIPKPGAGGEYDVQDGFGWTNGVVLDLLATYYDRMTIGDIGQNVSHGPSVRPCRSKAYHIRYRPVPLILFCSIVFYFLKH
;
A
#
# COMPACT_ATOMS: atom_id res chain seq x y z
N MET A 1 -4.51 -0.71 20.42
CA MET A 1 -3.93 -1.71 21.36
C MET A 1 -4.17 -1.34 22.81
N SER A 2 -3.72 -0.19 23.32
CA SER A 2 -3.90 0.19 24.74
C SER A 2 -5.36 0.18 25.20
N ILE A 3 -6.29 0.63 24.35
CA ILE A 3 -7.74 0.54 24.61
C ILE A 3 -8.19 -0.93 24.76
N ILE A 4 -7.72 -1.82 23.88
CA ILE A 4 -8.07 -3.24 23.87
C ILE A 4 -7.56 -3.93 25.14
N THR A 5 -6.40 -3.50 25.65
CA THR A 5 -5.81 -4.01 26.90
C THR A 5 -6.32 -3.27 28.15
N GLY A 6 -7.33 -2.40 28.04
CA GLY A 6 -7.91 -1.66 29.17
C GLY A 6 -7.05 -0.53 29.73
N ASN A 7 -5.93 -0.18 29.10
CA ASN A 7 -5.05 0.92 29.54
C ASN A 7 -5.43 2.23 28.85
N THR A 8 -6.40 2.93 29.43
CA THR A 8 -6.94 4.20 28.92
C THR A 8 -5.91 5.34 28.98
N GLN A 9 -5.16 5.46 30.07
CA GLN A 9 -4.11 6.48 30.21
C GLN A 9 -3.05 6.39 29.10
N LYS A 10 -2.61 5.17 28.78
CA LYS A 10 -1.65 4.96 27.69
C LYS A 10 -2.26 5.21 26.32
N ALA A 11 -3.56 4.96 26.15
CA ALA A 11 -4.28 5.29 24.93
C ALA A 11 -4.30 6.81 24.71
N GLU A 12 -4.64 7.59 25.74
CA GLU A 12 -4.63 9.06 25.69
C GLU A 12 -3.23 9.63 25.40
N GLU A 13 -2.19 9.06 26.02
CA GLU A 13 -0.80 9.46 25.75
C GLU A 13 -0.44 9.25 24.27
N PHE A 14 -0.77 8.10 23.69
CA PHE A 14 -0.49 7.81 22.28
C PHE A 14 -1.31 8.67 21.32
N GLU A 15 -2.57 8.95 21.65
CA GLU A 15 -3.42 9.85 20.88
C GLU A 15 -2.80 11.27 20.84
N LYS A 16 -2.38 11.80 21.99
CA LYS A 16 -1.70 13.10 22.07
C LYS A 16 -0.43 13.14 21.22
N LYS A 17 0.42 12.11 21.33
CA LYS A 17 1.64 12.00 20.50
C LYS A 17 1.33 11.92 19.01
N GLY A 18 0.27 11.20 18.64
CA GLY A 18 -0.21 11.12 17.26
C GLY A 18 -0.62 12.50 16.72
N GLN A 19 -1.35 13.28 17.51
CA GLN A 19 -1.76 14.64 17.15
C GLN A 19 -0.56 15.60 17.02
N GLU A 20 0.43 15.49 17.90
CA GLU A 20 1.67 16.28 17.82
C GLU A 20 2.48 15.93 16.57
N ALA A 21 2.64 14.64 16.28
CA ALA A 21 3.31 14.17 15.06
C ALA A 21 2.59 14.64 13.80
N TRP A 22 1.25 14.59 13.79
CA TRP A 22 0.43 15.09 12.69
C TRP A 22 0.62 16.60 12.46
N LYS A 23 0.63 17.41 13.52
CA LYS A 23 0.90 18.86 13.43
C LYS A 23 2.28 19.13 12.87
N ALA A 24 3.31 18.45 13.38
CA ALA A 24 4.69 18.58 12.91
C ALA A 24 4.83 18.18 11.44
N LEU A 25 4.21 17.07 11.04
CA LEU A 25 4.22 16.58 9.66
C LEU A 25 3.66 17.63 8.68
N ASN A 26 2.53 18.25 9.02
CA ASN A 26 1.91 19.28 8.18
C ASN A 26 2.63 20.65 8.26
N ALA A 27 3.33 20.96 9.34
CA ALA A 27 4.07 22.21 9.48
C ALA A 27 5.43 22.17 8.76
N ILE A 28 6.13 21.04 8.83
CA ILE A 28 7.52 20.92 8.38
C ILE A 28 7.60 20.36 6.96
N PHE A 29 6.89 19.27 6.66
CA PHE A 29 7.09 18.52 5.42
C PHE A 29 6.14 18.96 4.30
N TYR A 30 5.00 19.57 4.63
CA TYR A 30 4.05 20.01 3.60
C TYR A 30 4.52 21.27 2.89
N ASN A 31 4.75 21.17 1.58
CA ASN A 31 5.10 22.29 0.74
C ASN A 31 3.84 22.92 0.13
N LYS A 32 3.52 24.16 0.53
CA LYS A 32 2.30 24.86 0.10
C LYS A 32 2.23 25.18 -1.40
N LEU A 33 3.38 25.27 -2.08
CA LEU A 33 3.45 25.57 -3.52
C LEU A 33 3.28 24.29 -4.35
N LYS A 34 4.00 23.22 -3.97
CA LYS A 34 3.95 21.92 -4.65
C LYS A 34 2.74 21.06 -4.25
N LYS A 35 2.04 21.43 -3.18
CA LYS A 35 0.81 20.77 -2.67
C LYS A 35 1.02 19.29 -2.32
N ALA A 36 2.20 18.95 -1.78
CA ALA A 36 2.56 17.60 -1.35
C ALA A 36 3.59 17.67 -0.22
N TRP A 37 3.93 16.51 0.36
CA TRP A 37 4.89 16.39 1.45
C TRP A 37 6.27 15.95 0.95
N PHE A 38 7.30 16.59 1.47
CA PHE A 38 8.68 16.42 1.04
C PHE A 38 9.61 16.47 2.24
N ASP A 39 10.74 15.78 2.13
CA ASP A 39 11.82 15.92 3.10
C ASP A 39 12.26 17.37 3.20
N TYR A 40 12.48 17.82 4.43
CA TYR A 40 12.92 19.17 4.73
C TYR A 40 14.42 19.19 5.06
N ASN A 41 15.19 19.95 4.30
CA ASN A 41 16.62 20.09 4.54
C ASN A 41 16.88 21.17 5.59
N LEU A 42 17.35 20.75 6.77
CA LEU A 42 17.62 21.66 7.89
C LEU A 42 18.76 22.64 7.63
N ARG A 43 19.74 22.28 6.79
CA ARG A 43 20.93 23.10 6.51
C ARG A 43 20.59 24.27 5.60
N ILE A 44 19.89 24.01 4.50
CA ILE A 44 19.48 25.05 3.54
C ILE A 44 18.06 25.59 3.78
N LYS A 45 17.36 25.08 4.80
CA LYS A 45 16.01 25.48 5.21
C LYS A 45 15.00 25.47 4.06
N SER A 46 14.99 24.37 3.30
CA SER A 46 14.08 24.21 2.15
C SER A 46 13.67 22.75 1.92
N HIS A 47 12.55 22.54 1.24
CA HIS A 47 12.07 21.21 0.84
C HIS A 47 12.88 20.64 -0.32
N ASN A 48 13.21 19.36 -0.26
CA ASN A 48 13.66 18.60 -1.42
C ASN A 48 12.43 18.16 -2.24
N THR A 49 12.10 18.91 -3.30
CA THR A 49 10.88 18.67 -4.09
C THR A 49 11.05 17.63 -5.21
N LEU A 50 12.07 16.78 -5.13
CA LEU A 50 12.22 15.64 -6.04
C LEU A 50 11.17 14.57 -5.71
N PHE A 51 10.84 13.75 -6.70
CA PHE A 51 9.95 12.62 -6.48
C PHE A 51 10.67 11.50 -5.70
N TYR A 52 10.02 11.09 -4.61
CA TYR A 52 10.26 9.83 -3.91
C TYR A 52 8.89 9.23 -3.53
N PRO A 53 8.70 7.90 -3.55
CA PRO A 53 7.44 7.24 -3.19
C PRO A 53 6.87 7.62 -1.81
N THR A 54 7.72 8.06 -0.88
CA THR A 54 7.34 8.55 0.45
C THR A 54 6.46 9.79 0.41
N VAL A 55 6.33 10.48 -0.74
CA VAL A 55 5.32 11.54 -0.95
C VAL A 55 3.90 11.07 -0.65
N ALA A 56 3.61 9.77 -0.81
CA ALA A 56 2.33 9.15 -0.51
C ALA A 56 2.19 8.67 0.94
N MET A 57 3.25 8.76 1.76
CA MET A 57 3.24 8.27 3.14
C MET A 57 2.10 8.87 4.00
N PRO A 58 1.79 10.18 3.93
CA PRO A 58 0.68 10.74 4.69
C PRO A 58 -0.67 10.13 4.30
N LEU A 59 -0.85 9.75 3.02
CA LEU A 59 -2.05 9.07 2.56
C LEU A 59 -2.13 7.65 3.14
N PHE A 60 -1.00 6.94 3.17
CA PHE A 60 -0.89 5.59 3.74
C PHE A 60 -1.20 5.54 5.24
N THR A 61 -0.66 6.49 6.00
CA THR A 61 -0.83 6.54 7.46
C THR A 61 -2.11 7.24 7.91
N GLY A 62 -2.84 7.88 6.98
CA GLY A 62 -3.97 8.74 7.33
C GLY A 62 -3.55 10.00 8.11
N CYS A 63 -2.26 10.38 8.10
CA CYS A 63 -1.75 11.57 8.79
C CYS A 63 -2.03 12.87 8.01
N TYR A 64 -3.24 13.02 7.49
CA TYR A 64 -3.77 14.24 6.89
C TYR A 64 -5.24 14.39 7.29
N THR A 65 -5.77 15.60 7.22
CA THR A 65 -7.20 15.81 7.44
C THR A 65 -7.97 15.19 6.28
N MET A 66 -8.71 14.12 6.54
CA MET A 66 -9.56 13.44 5.55
C MET A 66 -10.57 14.38 4.88
N LEU A 67 -10.98 15.45 5.57
CA LEU A 67 -11.85 16.51 5.03
C LEU A 67 -11.19 17.39 3.96
N ASP A 68 -9.89 17.24 3.70
CA ASP A 68 -9.18 17.93 2.62
C ASP A 68 -8.97 16.97 1.44
N TYR A 69 -10.07 16.63 0.76
CA TYR A 69 -10.08 15.88 -0.51
C TYR A 69 -9.06 16.40 -1.53
N GLY A 70 -8.74 17.69 -1.46
CA GLY A 70 -7.74 18.32 -2.30
C GLY A 70 -6.36 17.70 -2.14
N LYS A 71 -5.94 17.32 -0.93
CA LYS A 71 -4.57 16.85 -0.69
C LYS A 71 -4.24 15.53 -1.40
N SER A 72 -5.13 14.55 -1.37
CA SER A 72 -4.91 13.28 -2.09
C SER A 72 -4.85 13.50 -3.60
N ALA A 73 -5.77 14.31 -4.14
CA ALA A 73 -5.76 14.70 -5.55
C ALA A 73 -4.45 15.40 -5.96
N LYS A 74 -3.92 16.28 -5.10
CA LYS A 74 -2.68 17.02 -5.37
C LYS A 74 -1.43 16.15 -5.31
N VAL A 75 -1.38 15.14 -4.43
CA VAL A 75 -0.31 14.14 -4.45
C VAL A 75 -0.31 13.37 -5.77
N ILE A 76 -1.48 12.96 -6.24
CA ILE A 76 -1.61 12.23 -7.53
C ILE A 76 -1.23 13.13 -8.70
N ASP A 77 -1.68 14.38 -8.72
CA ASP A 77 -1.28 15.37 -9.73
C ASP A 77 0.25 15.57 -9.75
N PHE A 78 0.89 15.68 -8.58
CA PHE A 78 2.34 15.74 -8.48
C PHE A 78 3.03 14.48 -9.05
N MET A 79 2.54 13.29 -8.69
CA MET A 79 3.07 12.03 -9.24
C MET A 79 2.87 11.94 -10.76
N ASN A 80 1.70 12.33 -11.26
CA ASN A 80 1.40 12.35 -12.69
C ASN A 80 2.35 13.29 -13.44
N LYS A 81 2.55 14.51 -12.93
CA LYS A 81 3.53 15.49 -13.48
C LYS A 81 4.97 15.01 -13.40
N SER A 82 5.28 14.12 -12.46
CA SER A 82 6.60 13.49 -12.33
C SER A 82 6.79 12.30 -13.30
N ASN A 83 5.78 11.97 -14.11
CA ASN A 83 5.77 10.86 -15.07
C ASN A 83 5.99 9.47 -14.45
N VAL A 84 5.85 9.33 -13.13
CA VAL A 84 6.16 8.06 -12.43
C VAL A 84 5.16 6.96 -12.78
N PHE A 85 3.95 7.32 -13.19
CA PHE A 85 2.94 6.35 -13.64
C PHE A 85 3.25 5.75 -15.02
N ASN A 86 4.20 6.31 -15.77
CA ASN A 86 4.55 5.84 -17.12
C ASN A 86 5.47 4.62 -17.12
N TYR A 87 6.12 4.32 -15.98
CA TYR A 87 6.95 3.12 -15.86
C TYR A 87 6.08 1.85 -15.96
N PRO A 88 6.44 0.88 -16.82
CA PRO A 88 5.57 -0.23 -17.17
C PRO A 88 5.39 -1.27 -16.07
N SER A 89 6.37 -1.43 -15.17
CA SER A 89 6.39 -2.51 -14.19
C SER A 89 6.32 -2.06 -12.73
N GLY A 90 5.91 -0.81 -12.48
CA GLY A 90 5.76 -0.24 -11.14
C GLY A 90 6.22 1.21 -11.08
N ILE A 91 6.38 1.73 -9.87
CA ILE A 91 6.93 3.06 -9.60
C ILE A 91 8.38 2.92 -9.14
N PRO A 92 9.35 3.68 -9.70
CA PRO A 92 10.73 3.57 -9.26
C PRO A 92 10.93 4.19 -7.88
N ALA A 93 11.98 3.78 -7.16
CA ALA A 93 12.34 4.31 -5.85
C ALA A 93 12.72 5.80 -5.89
N SER A 94 13.23 6.27 -7.04
CA SER A 94 13.43 7.68 -7.36
C SER A 94 13.46 7.88 -8.87
N LEU A 95 13.64 9.12 -9.32
CA LEU A 95 13.91 9.45 -10.74
C LEU A 95 15.40 9.62 -11.06
N LYS A 96 16.29 9.37 -10.10
CA LYS A 96 17.75 9.46 -10.29
C LYS A 96 18.31 8.09 -10.58
N ASN A 97 19.19 7.99 -11.56
CA ASN A 97 19.95 6.77 -11.83
C ASN A 97 21.38 6.93 -11.28
N THR A 98 21.58 6.52 -10.04
CA THR A 98 22.86 6.69 -9.32
C THR A 98 23.67 5.40 -9.24
N GLY A 99 23.10 4.26 -9.66
CA GLY A 99 23.63 2.93 -9.38
C GLY A 99 23.38 2.43 -7.96
N GLN A 100 22.73 3.20 -7.08
CA GLN A 100 22.30 2.75 -5.75
C GLN A 100 20.99 1.95 -5.81
N GLN A 101 20.75 1.09 -4.81
CA GLN A 101 19.58 0.20 -4.82
C GLN A 101 18.24 0.94 -4.66
N TRP A 102 18.24 2.09 -3.97
CA TRP A 102 17.04 2.89 -3.69
C TRP A 102 16.82 4.02 -4.70
N ASP A 103 17.23 3.79 -5.94
CA ASP A 103 17.17 4.75 -7.05
C ASP A 103 16.71 4.04 -8.35
N LEU A 104 16.44 4.80 -9.40
CA LEU A 104 16.11 4.26 -10.74
C LEU A 104 17.24 3.31 -11.20
N PRO A 105 16.95 2.10 -11.73
CA PRO A 105 15.65 1.63 -12.23
C PRO A 105 14.79 0.83 -11.24
N ASN A 106 15.20 0.73 -9.98
CA ASN A 106 14.60 -0.23 -9.05
C ASN A 106 13.24 0.24 -8.53
N GLY A 107 12.26 -0.66 -8.56
CA GLY A 107 11.02 -0.58 -7.81
C GLY A 107 11.03 -1.59 -6.66
N TRP A 108 10.62 -1.13 -5.47
CA TRP A 108 10.58 -1.94 -4.27
C TRP A 108 9.14 -2.23 -3.85
N PRO A 109 8.81 -3.49 -3.47
CA PRO A 109 7.47 -3.87 -3.05
C PRO A 109 6.88 -2.98 -1.93
N PRO A 110 7.62 -2.64 -0.84
CA PRO A 110 7.08 -1.77 0.21
C PRO A 110 6.71 -0.37 -0.30
N LEU A 111 7.49 0.20 -1.23
CA LEU A 111 7.21 1.51 -1.80
C LEU A 111 5.98 1.49 -2.70
N GLN A 112 5.77 0.40 -3.44
CA GLN A 112 4.53 0.22 -4.21
C GLN A 112 3.34 0.14 -3.28
N HIS A 113 3.45 -0.63 -2.21
CA HIS A 113 2.38 -0.85 -1.24
C HIS A 113 1.97 0.44 -0.55
N ILE A 114 2.92 1.24 -0.06
CA ILE A 114 2.64 2.58 0.53
C ILE A 114 1.84 3.45 -0.43
N ILE A 115 2.25 3.51 -1.70
CA ILE A 115 1.57 4.30 -2.73
C ILE A 115 0.14 3.78 -2.99
N ILE A 116 0.00 2.47 -3.22
CA ILE A 116 -1.27 1.83 -3.58
C ILE A 116 -2.25 1.94 -2.41
N GLU A 117 -1.83 1.56 -1.21
CA GLU A 117 -2.68 1.59 -0.02
C GLU A 117 -3.03 3.02 0.40
N GLY A 118 -2.10 3.96 0.28
CA GLY A 118 -2.38 5.37 0.53
C GLY A 118 -3.45 5.93 -0.40
N MET A 119 -3.36 5.64 -1.70
CA MET A 119 -4.39 6.05 -2.65
C MET A 119 -5.72 5.32 -2.41
N ARG A 120 -5.69 4.01 -2.13
CA ARG A 120 -6.89 3.19 -1.85
C ARG A 120 -7.66 3.66 -0.62
N LYS A 121 -6.94 4.00 0.46
CA LYS A 121 -7.54 4.47 1.73
C LYS A 121 -7.96 5.93 1.69
N SER A 122 -7.55 6.68 0.67
CA SER A 122 -8.00 8.05 0.51
C SER A 122 -9.47 8.13 0.11
N ASP A 123 -10.14 9.23 0.46
CA ASP A 123 -11.55 9.46 0.11
C ASP A 123 -11.74 9.97 -1.33
N ASN A 124 -10.74 9.83 -2.20
CA ASN A 124 -10.78 10.30 -3.59
C ASN A 124 -11.02 9.12 -4.56
N PRO A 125 -12.15 9.09 -5.30
CA PRO A 125 -12.45 7.99 -6.23
C PRO A 125 -11.42 7.81 -7.35
N GLU A 126 -10.84 8.90 -7.88
CA GLU A 126 -9.80 8.84 -8.90
C GLU A 126 -8.51 8.25 -8.33
N ALA A 127 -8.18 8.58 -7.08
CA ALA A 127 -7.08 7.96 -6.35
C ALA A 127 -7.29 6.46 -6.18
N GLN A 128 -8.47 6.06 -5.72
CA GLN A 128 -8.81 4.65 -5.53
C GLN A 128 -8.76 3.87 -6.85
N GLU A 129 -9.18 4.47 -7.96
CA GLU A 129 -9.05 3.85 -9.28
C GLU A 129 -7.59 3.75 -9.75
N MET A 130 -6.79 4.79 -9.51
CA MET A 130 -5.35 4.73 -9.79
C MET A 130 -4.63 3.67 -8.94
N ALA A 131 -5.02 3.51 -7.67
CA ALA A 131 -4.52 2.47 -6.78
C ALA A 131 -4.73 1.08 -7.38
N PHE A 132 -5.93 0.80 -7.90
CA PHE A 132 -6.22 -0.47 -8.57
C PHE A 132 -5.36 -0.67 -9.83
N LYS A 133 -5.23 0.36 -10.67
CA LYS A 133 -4.39 0.29 -11.88
C LYS A 133 -2.93 -0.03 -11.53
N LEU A 134 -2.40 0.57 -10.47
CA LEU A 134 -1.05 0.30 -9.98
C LEU A 134 -0.92 -1.08 -9.34
N ALA A 135 -1.90 -1.52 -8.57
CA ALA A 135 -1.93 -2.88 -8.01
C ALA A 135 -1.88 -3.92 -9.12
N ARG A 136 -2.74 -3.78 -10.14
CA ARG A 136 -2.74 -4.67 -11.31
C ARG A 136 -1.40 -4.63 -12.04
N LYS A 137 -0.83 -3.44 -12.27
CA LYS A 137 0.47 -3.27 -12.91
C LYS A 137 1.57 -4.02 -12.14
N TRP A 138 1.63 -3.83 -10.82
CA TRP A 138 2.64 -4.44 -9.97
C TRP A 138 2.51 -5.96 -9.87
N ILE A 139 1.28 -6.46 -9.73
CA ILE A 139 1.01 -7.91 -9.72
C ILE A 139 1.41 -8.54 -11.05
N LEU A 140 1.04 -7.94 -12.18
CA LEU A 140 1.40 -8.46 -13.50
C LEU A 140 2.91 -8.41 -13.75
N ALA A 141 3.61 -7.37 -13.28
CA ALA A 141 5.05 -7.27 -13.33
C ALA A 141 5.72 -8.44 -12.58
N ASN A 142 5.29 -8.69 -11.34
CA ASN A 142 5.79 -9.80 -10.51
C ASN A 142 5.44 -11.17 -11.10
N TYR A 143 4.24 -11.32 -11.67
CA TYR A 143 3.84 -12.54 -12.36
C TYR A 143 4.73 -12.81 -13.59
N LYS A 144 5.02 -11.80 -14.41
CA LYS A 144 5.86 -11.94 -15.61
C LYS A 144 7.28 -12.35 -15.27
N ILE A 145 7.92 -11.69 -14.30
CA ILE A 145 9.28 -12.07 -13.87
C ILE A 145 9.28 -13.42 -13.17
N TYR A 146 8.27 -13.73 -12.35
CA TYR A 146 8.14 -15.06 -11.78
C TYR A 146 8.00 -16.12 -12.88
N ASN A 147 7.25 -15.85 -13.95
CA ASN A 147 7.09 -16.83 -15.01
C ASN A 147 8.42 -17.13 -15.74
N THR A 148 9.32 -16.15 -15.85
CA THR A 148 10.63 -16.33 -16.50
C THR A 148 11.70 -16.88 -15.55
N THR A 149 11.75 -16.43 -14.29
CA THR A 149 12.82 -16.80 -13.34
C THR A 149 12.41 -17.85 -12.30
N LYS A 150 11.11 -18.15 -12.19
CA LYS A 150 10.49 -19.00 -11.16
C LYS A 150 10.77 -18.55 -9.72
N LYS A 151 11.03 -17.25 -9.55
CA LYS A 151 11.46 -16.61 -8.30
C LYS A 151 10.75 -15.28 -8.10
N MET A 152 10.51 -14.93 -6.84
CA MET A 152 10.06 -13.60 -6.43
C MET A 152 11.29 -12.83 -5.95
N TRP A 153 11.46 -11.58 -6.40
CA TRP A 153 12.69 -10.83 -6.19
C TRP A 153 12.51 -9.74 -5.14
N GLU A 154 13.58 -9.44 -4.41
CA GLU A 154 13.64 -8.35 -3.43
C GLU A 154 13.17 -7.01 -4.02
N LYS A 155 13.62 -6.72 -5.24
CA LYS A 155 13.36 -5.52 -6.03
C LYS A 155 13.43 -5.89 -7.51
N ILE A 156 12.72 -5.14 -8.35
CA ILE A 156 12.69 -5.36 -9.81
C ILE A 156 13.00 -4.07 -10.56
N ASP A 157 13.56 -4.20 -11.77
CA ASP A 157 13.67 -3.10 -12.71
C ASP A 157 12.27 -2.75 -13.26
N VAL A 158 11.79 -1.54 -12.98
CA VAL A 158 10.43 -1.13 -13.38
C VAL A 158 10.34 -0.55 -14.79
N THR A 159 11.45 -0.40 -15.49
CA THR A 159 11.54 0.29 -16.79
C THR A 159 11.12 -0.59 -17.97
N GLY A 160 11.20 -1.92 -17.83
CA GLY A 160 10.82 -2.89 -18.87
C GLY A 160 9.40 -3.44 -18.71
N THR A 161 8.75 -3.81 -19.82
CA THR A 161 7.41 -4.44 -19.83
C THR A 161 7.40 -5.89 -19.33
N ILE A 162 8.53 -6.58 -19.47
CA ILE A 162 8.90 -7.79 -18.75
C ILE A 162 10.07 -7.37 -17.86
N PRO A 163 9.85 -7.19 -16.54
CA PRO A 163 10.87 -6.68 -15.65
C PRO A 163 11.97 -7.72 -15.44
N LYS A 164 13.16 -7.23 -15.09
CA LYS A 164 14.31 -8.02 -14.68
C LYS A 164 14.50 -7.89 -13.16
N PRO A 165 15.29 -8.78 -12.52
CA PRO A 165 15.74 -8.53 -11.15
C PRO A 165 16.40 -7.15 -11.07
N GLY A 166 16.11 -6.39 -10.02
CA GLY A 166 16.76 -5.10 -9.80
C GLY A 166 18.26 -5.27 -9.52
N ALA A 167 19.00 -4.16 -9.47
CA ALA A 167 20.45 -4.19 -9.32
C ALA A 167 20.98 -3.00 -8.51
N GLY A 168 22.31 -2.92 -8.33
CA GLY A 168 22.99 -1.77 -7.76
C GLY A 168 23.28 -1.86 -6.26
N GLY A 169 23.91 -0.81 -5.74
CA GLY A 169 24.42 -0.68 -4.37
C GLY A 169 25.40 -1.77 -3.94
N GLU A 170 25.30 -2.17 -2.67
CA GLU A 170 26.39 -2.84 -1.96
C GLU A 170 26.44 -4.36 -2.14
N TYR A 171 25.34 -4.98 -2.60
CA TYR A 171 25.22 -6.43 -2.73
C TYR A 171 24.25 -6.85 -3.83
N ASP A 172 24.37 -8.11 -4.26
CA ASP A 172 23.54 -8.72 -5.30
C ASP A 172 22.08 -8.86 -4.88
N VAL A 173 21.16 -8.76 -5.86
CA VAL A 173 19.72 -8.89 -5.62
C VAL A 173 19.34 -10.28 -5.11
N GLN A 174 18.44 -10.33 -4.12
CA GLN A 174 18.01 -11.55 -3.45
C GLN A 174 16.65 -12.07 -3.96
N ASP A 175 16.42 -13.38 -3.86
CA ASP A 175 15.17 -14.04 -4.25
C ASP A 175 14.37 -14.63 -3.06
N GLY A 176 13.15 -15.12 -3.33
CA GLY A 176 12.21 -15.65 -2.32
C GLY A 176 11.59 -14.59 -1.40
N PHE A 177 11.86 -13.32 -1.65
CA PHE A 177 11.86 -12.27 -0.63
C PHE A 177 10.50 -11.99 0.03
N GLY A 178 10.49 -11.96 1.37
CA GLY A 178 9.26 -11.95 2.18
C GLY A 178 8.31 -10.79 1.92
N TRP A 179 8.82 -9.55 1.80
CA TRP A 179 7.95 -8.40 1.50
C TRP A 179 7.32 -8.47 0.11
N THR A 180 7.92 -9.20 -0.85
CA THR A 180 7.46 -9.22 -2.23
C THR A 180 6.24 -10.11 -2.27
N ASN A 181 6.38 -11.29 -1.64
CA ASN A 181 5.30 -12.22 -1.42
C ASN A 181 4.17 -11.57 -0.63
N GLY A 182 4.49 -10.90 0.49
CA GLY A 182 3.50 -10.23 1.34
C GLY A 182 2.69 -9.16 0.61
N VAL A 183 3.36 -8.27 -0.14
CA VAL A 183 2.68 -7.22 -0.92
C VAL A 183 1.82 -7.80 -2.03
N VAL A 184 2.32 -8.79 -2.77
CA VAL A 184 1.53 -9.41 -3.85
C VAL A 184 0.30 -10.13 -3.28
N LEU A 185 0.44 -10.87 -2.18
CA LEU A 185 -0.69 -11.55 -1.52
C LEU A 185 -1.72 -10.55 -1.01
N ASP A 186 -1.30 -9.48 -0.34
CA ASP A 186 -2.19 -8.44 0.18
C ASP A 186 -2.98 -7.76 -0.96
N LEU A 187 -2.32 -7.42 -2.07
CA LEU A 187 -2.97 -6.80 -3.22
C LEU A 187 -3.92 -7.77 -3.94
N LEU A 188 -3.57 -9.05 -4.06
CA LEU A 188 -4.46 -10.07 -4.62
C LEU A 188 -5.70 -10.27 -3.75
N ALA A 189 -5.53 -10.32 -2.43
CA ALA A 189 -6.65 -10.43 -1.49
C ALA A 189 -7.52 -9.16 -1.50
N THR A 190 -6.91 -7.98 -1.59
CA THR A 190 -7.60 -6.69 -1.58
C THR A 190 -8.44 -6.45 -2.84
N TYR A 191 -7.95 -6.88 -4.00
CA TYR A 191 -8.59 -6.63 -5.30
C TYR A 191 -9.11 -7.90 -5.98
N TYR A 192 -9.36 -8.97 -5.21
CA TYR A 192 -9.71 -10.30 -5.74
C TYR A 192 -10.92 -10.29 -6.68
N ASP A 193 -11.90 -9.42 -6.42
CA ASP A 193 -13.15 -9.29 -7.17
C ASP A 193 -12.99 -8.50 -8.48
N ARG A 194 -11.92 -7.72 -8.60
CA ARG A 194 -11.61 -6.87 -9.75
C ARG A 194 -10.42 -7.36 -10.58
N MET A 195 -9.55 -8.18 -9.99
CA MET A 195 -8.32 -8.64 -10.61
C MET A 195 -8.62 -9.73 -11.64
N THR A 196 -8.23 -9.49 -12.89
CA THR A 196 -8.27 -10.50 -13.94
C THR A 196 -6.93 -10.59 -14.66
N ILE A 197 -6.51 -11.81 -14.94
CA ILE A 197 -5.46 -12.07 -15.92
C ILE A 197 -6.17 -12.05 -17.26
N GLY A 198 -6.40 -10.86 -17.82
CA GLY A 198 -6.82 -10.77 -19.22
C GLY A 198 -5.75 -11.44 -20.09
N ASP A 199 -6.18 -12.11 -21.16
CA ASP A 199 -5.28 -12.83 -22.06
C ASP A 199 -4.08 -11.98 -22.44
N ILE A 200 -2.91 -12.58 -22.32
CA ILE A 200 -1.64 -12.00 -22.74
C ILE A 200 -1.69 -11.88 -24.27
N GLY A 201 -2.27 -10.78 -24.75
CA GLY A 201 -2.46 -10.44 -26.16
C GLY A 201 -3.70 -11.10 -26.78
N GLN A 202 -4.74 -10.30 -27.06
CA GLN A 202 -5.51 -10.24 -28.31
C GLN A 202 -6.52 -9.08 -28.24
N ASN A 203 -6.76 -8.44 -29.39
CA ASN A 203 -7.61 -7.25 -29.56
C ASN A 203 -9.04 -7.49 -29.05
N VAL A 204 -9.50 -6.63 -28.13
CA VAL A 204 -10.86 -6.71 -27.56
C VAL A 204 -11.84 -5.94 -28.46
N SER A 205 -12.58 -6.67 -29.29
CA SER A 205 -13.88 -6.22 -29.77
C SER A 205 -14.87 -6.17 -28.59
N HIS A 206 -15.54 -5.05 -28.41
CA HIS A 206 -16.48 -4.83 -27.31
C HIS A 206 -17.76 -5.65 -27.52
N GLY A 207 -17.96 -6.69 -26.69
CA GLY A 207 -19.26 -7.31 -26.41
C GLY A 207 -19.90 -6.73 -25.16
N PRO A 208 -21.24 -6.76 -25.02
CA PRO A 208 -21.94 -6.00 -23.99
C PRO A 208 -21.69 -6.55 -22.59
N SER A 209 -21.36 -5.63 -21.68
CA SER A 209 -21.14 -5.84 -20.24
C SER A 209 -22.39 -6.42 -19.58
N VAL A 210 -22.32 -7.69 -19.17
CA VAL A 210 -23.27 -8.31 -18.24
C VAL A 210 -22.79 -8.00 -16.82
N ARG A 211 -23.56 -7.20 -16.07
CA ARG A 211 -23.30 -6.92 -14.66
C ARG A 211 -23.59 -8.17 -13.82
N PRO A 212 -22.64 -8.67 -13.01
CA PRO A 212 -22.96 -9.72 -12.05
C PRO A 212 -23.88 -9.17 -10.95
N CYS A 213 -24.92 -9.94 -10.63
CA CYS A 213 -25.85 -9.65 -9.53
C CYS A 213 -25.10 -9.54 -8.19
N ARG A 214 -25.39 -8.47 -7.45
CA ARG A 214 -24.89 -8.23 -6.10
C ARG A 214 -25.57 -9.23 -5.14
N SER A 215 -24.90 -10.34 -4.80
CA SER A 215 -25.38 -11.18 -3.71
C SER A 215 -25.17 -10.45 -2.38
N LYS A 216 -26.16 -10.53 -1.48
CA LYS A 216 -26.08 -9.92 -0.15
C LYS A 216 -24.94 -10.59 0.62
N ALA A 217 -23.87 -9.84 0.90
CA ALA A 217 -22.82 -10.28 1.82
C ALA A 217 -23.45 -10.55 3.20
N TYR A 218 -23.26 -11.76 3.72
CA TYR A 218 -23.66 -12.10 5.09
C TYR A 218 -22.69 -11.41 6.07
N HIS A 219 -23.21 -10.46 6.84
CA HIS A 219 -22.51 -9.91 7.99
C HIS A 219 -22.39 -10.98 9.08
N ILE A 220 -21.17 -11.47 9.34
CA ILE A 220 -20.88 -12.27 10.53
C ILE A 220 -20.92 -11.33 11.73
N ARG A 221 -22.02 -11.36 12.49
CA ARG A 221 -22.10 -10.70 13.80
C ARG A 221 -21.39 -11.58 14.83
N TYR A 222 -20.28 -11.07 15.36
CA TYR A 222 -19.64 -11.64 16.55
C TYR A 222 -20.58 -11.43 17.76
N ARG A 223 -21.12 -12.52 18.33
CA ARG A 223 -21.87 -12.48 19.60
C ARG A 223 -20.91 -12.84 20.75
N PRO A 224 -20.81 -12.03 21.82
CA PRO A 224 -20.08 -12.43 23.01
C PRO A 224 -20.92 -13.46 23.79
N VAL A 225 -20.32 -14.61 24.10
CA VAL A 225 -20.91 -15.62 24.98
C VAL A 225 -20.82 -15.11 26.43
N PRO A 226 -21.93 -14.97 27.18
CA PRO A 226 -21.85 -14.68 28.61
C PRO A 226 -21.49 -15.96 29.37
N LEU A 227 -20.53 -15.82 30.30
CA LEU A 227 -20.28 -16.75 31.41
C LEU A 227 -21.61 -17.13 32.07
N ILE A 228 -21.89 -18.44 32.18
CA ILE A 228 -22.86 -18.97 33.14
C ILE A 228 -22.14 -19.96 34.04
N LEU A 229 -21.75 -19.46 35.21
CA LEU A 229 -21.66 -20.23 36.45
C LEU A 229 -23.09 -20.66 36.80
N PHE A 230 -23.37 -21.95 37.02
CA PHE A 230 -24.16 -22.41 38.19
C PHE A 230 -24.22 -23.94 38.30
N CYS A 231 -24.15 -24.38 39.55
CA CYS A 231 -24.11 -25.75 40.08
C CYS A 231 -25.30 -26.65 39.72
N SER A 232 -25.06 -27.97 39.65
CA SER A 232 -25.93 -29.08 40.11
C SER A 232 -25.12 -30.39 40.04
N ILE A 233 -24.50 -30.81 41.15
CA ILE A 233 -24.97 -31.87 42.07
C ILE A 233 -24.90 -33.29 41.47
N VAL A 234 -23.94 -34.05 42.01
CA VAL A 234 -24.02 -35.45 42.48
C VAL A 234 -24.88 -36.40 41.66
N PHE A 235 -24.25 -37.37 40.99
CA PHE A 235 -24.53 -38.81 41.12
C PHE A 235 -23.75 -39.54 40.01
N TYR A 236 -22.55 -40.07 40.32
CA TYR A 236 -22.04 -41.23 39.59
C TYR A 236 -21.18 -42.12 40.51
N PHE A 237 -21.89 -43.03 41.17
CA PHE A 237 -21.57 -44.43 41.44
C PHE A 237 -20.22 -44.82 42.11
N LEU A 238 -20.33 -45.09 43.41
CA LEU A 238 -19.88 -46.34 44.02
C LEU A 238 -20.39 -47.57 43.23
N LYS A 239 -19.47 -48.38 42.71
CA LYS A 239 -19.47 -49.84 42.49
C LYS A 239 -18.73 -50.20 41.20
N HIS A 240 -17.42 -50.44 41.30
CA HIS A 240 -16.82 -51.77 41.18
C HIS A 240 -15.35 -51.72 41.59
#